data_AF-A0A6G9WDJ2-F1
#
_entry.id   AF-A0A6G9WDJ2-F1
#
_cell.length_a   1.000
_cell.length_b   1.000
_cell.length_c   1.000
_cell.angle_alpha   90.00
_cell.angle_beta   90.00
_cell.angle_gamma   90.00
#
_symmetry.space_group_name_H-M   'P 1'
#
loop_
_entity.id
_entity.type
_entity.pdbx_description
1 polymer ?
#
loop_
_entity_poly.entity_id
_entity_poly.type
_entity_poly.pdbx_seq_one_letter_code
_entity_poly.pdbx_strand_id
1 'polypeptide(L)'
;MTDTSLRILVVEDDFLTAQRLTTEIRANGDHVVGPFADVHDAIHCVGLAQAAILDVRVQDETSFQVADSLIHGGVPFVFLTGYDRRHIPSRFSARSVFYKPSPAAPLLSNLHREYGLRADLQEDTVESAVIEMIHIARGLMPDKASAERLVEAALIRAIQEQGEGSVPPNVRGWLCHLLDREYKERGRIHLQ
;
A
#
# COMPACT_ATOMS: atom_id res chain seq x y z
N MET A 1 -6.72 -10.13 -13.95
CA MET A 1 -7.22 -9.29 -12.85
C MET A 1 -6.39 -9.65 -11.64
N THR A 2 -5.35 -8.88 -11.37
CA THR A 2 -4.48 -9.11 -10.21
C THR A 2 -5.28 -8.77 -8.96
N ASP A 3 -5.74 -9.81 -8.29
CA ASP A 3 -6.60 -9.82 -7.10
C ASP A 3 -5.78 -9.44 -5.85
N THR A 4 -5.17 -8.25 -5.85
CA THR A 4 -4.33 -7.79 -4.73
C THR A 4 -4.80 -6.43 -4.29
N SER A 5 -5.47 -6.39 -3.13
CA SER A 5 -5.81 -5.15 -2.43
C SER A 5 -4.54 -4.34 -2.12
N LEU A 6 -4.54 -3.06 -2.46
CA LEU A 6 -3.45 -2.13 -2.18
C LEU A 6 -3.78 -1.23 -1.00
N ARG A 7 -2.77 -0.92 -0.19
CA ARG A 7 -2.80 0.21 0.76
C ARG A 7 -2.42 1.50 0.05
N ILE A 8 -3.41 2.35 -0.21
CA ILE A 8 -3.27 3.58 -0.98
C ILE A 8 -3.24 4.78 -0.03
N LEU A 9 -2.12 5.48 0.01
CA LEU A 9 -1.97 6.77 0.70
C LEU A 9 -2.75 7.84 -0.06
N VAL A 10 -3.60 8.60 0.65
CA VAL A 10 -4.34 9.72 0.07
C VAL A 10 -3.94 11.01 0.78
N VAL A 11 -3.45 11.99 0.02
CA VAL A 11 -3.13 13.34 0.53
C VAL A 11 -3.99 14.35 -0.24
N GLU A 12 -4.97 14.91 0.46
CA GLU A 12 -6.04 15.74 -0.09
C GLU A 12 -6.67 16.56 1.06
N ASP A 13 -6.68 17.88 0.93
CA ASP A 13 -7.25 18.80 1.92
C ASP A 13 -8.73 19.13 1.65
N ASP A 14 -9.20 18.98 0.41
CA ASP A 14 -10.62 19.11 0.08
C ASP A 14 -11.41 17.91 0.61
N PHE A 15 -12.22 18.15 1.65
CA PHE A 15 -13.00 17.12 2.33
C PHE A 15 -13.89 16.29 1.38
N LEU A 16 -14.55 16.94 0.42
CA LEU A 16 -15.46 16.25 -0.51
C LEU A 16 -14.69 15.32 -1.45
N THR A 17 -13.54 15.78 -1.94
CA THR A 17 -12.65 15.01 -2.79
C THR A 17 -12.04 13.84 -2.02
N ALA A 18 -11.56 14.08 -0.80
CA ALA A 18 -10.99 13.06 0.08
C ALA A 18 -12.02 11.96 0.43
N GLN A 19 -13.25 12.36 0.79
CA GLN A 19 -14.34 11.42 1.11
C GLN A 19 -14.75 10.60 -0.11
N ARG A 20 -14.85 11.23 -1.28
CA ARG A 20 -15.16 10.55 -2.54
C ARG A 20 -14.08 9.53 -2.89
N LEU A 21 -12.81 9.93 -2.90
CA LEU A 21 -11.68 9.04 -3.15
C LEU A 21 -11.69 7.85 -2.18
N THR A 22 -11.88 8.11 -0.89
CA THR A 22 -11.95 7.07 0.14
C THR A 22 -13.03 6.04 -0.14
N THR A 23 -14.21 6.50 -0.57
CA THR A 23 -15.36 5.63 -0.89
C THR A 23 -15.08 4.78 -2.12
N GLU A 24 -14.56 5.40 -3.18
CA GLU A 24 -14.27 4.71 -4.45
C GLU A 24 -13.09 3.73 -4.33
N ILE A 25 -12.05 4.07 -3.56
CA ILE A 25 -10.92 3.16 -3.24
C ILE A 25 -11.44 1.90 -2.52
N ARG A 26 -12.23 2.09 -1.46
CA ARG A 26 -12.79 0.97 -0.69
C ARG A 26 -13.74 0.11 -1.52
N ALA A 27 -14.54 0.72 -2.41
CA ALA A 27 -15.42 0.00 -3.32
C ALA A 27 -14.65 -0.86 -4.33
N ASN A 28 -13.40 -0.49 -4.65
CA ASN A 28 -12.49 -1.28 -5.48
C ASN A 28 -11.79 -2.42 -4.71
N GLY A 29 -12.03 -2.56 -3.40
CA GLY A 29 -11.39 -3.56 -2.54
C GLY A 29 -10.02 -3.15 -1.99
N ASP A 30 -9.60 -1.91 -2.22
CA ASP A 30 -8.34 -1.34 -1.73
C ASP A 30 -8.51 -0.70 -0.33
N HIS A 31 -7.41 -0.54 0.38
CA HIS A 31 -7.37 0.09 1.71
C HIS A 31 -6.83 1.52 1.62
N VAL A 32 -7.43 2.44 2.36
CA VAL A 32 -6.97 3.84 2.42
C VAL A 32 -6.03 4.03 3.62
N VAL A 33 -4.84 4.57 3.36
CA VAL A 33 -3.93 5.12 4.38
C VAL A 33 -4.16 6.63 4.39
N GLY A 34 -4.70 7.17 5.50
CA GLY A 34 -5.27 8.52 5.54
C GLY A 34 -6.80 8.50 5.38
N PRO A 35 -7.42 9.51 4.74
CA PRO A 35 -6.82 10.62 3.99
C PRO A 35 -6.18 11.67 4.91
N PHE A 36 -5.09 12.29 4.44
CA PHE A 36 -4.39 13.35 5.14
C PHE A 36 -4.65 14.69 4.49
N ALA A 37 -5.14 15.65 5.28
CA ALA A 37 -5.32 17.05 4.85
C ALA A 37 -4.05 17.90 5.05
N ASP A 38 -2.97 17.29 5.54
CA ASP A 38 -1.69 17.92 5.83
C ASP A 38 -0.55 17.00 5.33
N VAL A 39 0.46 17.59 4.71
CA VAL A 39 1.62 16.86 4.17
C VAL A 39 2.54 16.34 5.29
N HIS A 40 2.60 17.00 6.43
CA HIS A 40 3.40 16.62 7.60
C HIS A 40 2.85 15.34 8.22
N ASP A 41 1.53 15.18 8.31
CA ASP A 41 0.94 13.91 8.76
C ASP A 41 1.16 12.79 7.75
N ALA A 42 1.01 13.09 6.46
CA ALA A 42 1.16 12.11 5.39
C ALA A 42 2.57 11.52 5.31
N ILE A 43 3.62 12.33 5.53
CA ILE A 43 5.01 11.88 5.36
C ILE A 43 5.37 10.74 6.33
N HIS A 44 4.79 10.76 7.53
CA HIS A 44 5.00 9.72 8.55
C HIS A 44 4.34 8.38 8.19
N CYS A 45 3.40 8.37 7.23
CA CYS A 45 2.67 7.17 6.82
C CYS A 45 3.13 6.61 5.46
N VAL A 46 4.11 7.23 4.80
CA VAL A 46 4.64 6.77 3.50
C VAL A 46 5.08 5.30 3.53
N GLY A 47 5.73 4.86 4.61
CA GLY A 47 6.21 3.48 4.75
C GLY A 47 5.11 2.41 4.86
N LEU A 48 3.85 2.81 5.06
CA LEU A 48 2.71 1.89 5.12
C LEU A 48 2.04 1.70 3.75
N ALA A 49 2.34 2.56 2.79
CA ALA A 49 1.67 2.66 1.50
C ALA A 49 2.32 1.76 0.45
N GLN A 50 1.48 1.10 -0.35
CA GLN A 50 1.86 0.37 -1.55
C GLN A 50 1.63 1.19 -2.83
N ALA A 51 0.79 2.21 -2.74
CA ALA A 51 0.53 3.19 -3.78
C ALA A 51 0.09 4.52 -3.16
N ALA A 52 0.09 5.62 -3.92
CA ALA A 52 -0.41 6.90 -3.42
C ALA A 52 -1.16 7.76 -4.46
N ILE A 53 -2.11 8.54 -3.98
CA ILE A 53 -2.80 9.62 -4.71
C ILE A 53 -2.52 10.93 -3.96
N LEU A 54 -1.91 11.89 -4.66
CA LEU A 54 -1.51 13.17 -4.07
C LEU A 54 -2.19 14.32 -4.80
N ASP A 55 -2.85 15.24 -4.11
CA ASP A 55 -3.00 16.60 -4.66
C ASP A 55 -1.66 17.32 -4.63
N VAL A 56 -1.37 18.11 -5.66
CA VAL A 56 -0.15 18.92 -5.77
C VAL A 56 -0.12 20.00 -4.69
N ARG A 57 -1.25 20.65 -4.43
CA ARG A 57 -1.41 21.68 -3.40
C ARG A 57 -2.28 21.12 -2.29
N VAL A 58 -1.79 21.22 -1.07
CA VAL A 58 -2.46 20.73 0.13
C VAL A 58 -2.28 21.86 1.14
N GLN A 59 -3.37 22.53 1.48
CA GLN A 59 -3.34 23.79 2.23
C GLN A 59 -2.38 24.81 1.57
N ASP A 60 -1.47 25.39 2.34
CA ASP A 60 -0.49 26.37 1.88
C ASP A 60 0.79 25.74 1.29
N GLU A 61 0.91 24.42 1.33
CA GLU A 61 2.11 23.67 0.96
C GLU A 61 1.93 22.84 -0.34
N THR A 62 2.98 22.13 -0.72
CA THR A 62 2.95 21.18 -1.84
C THR A 62 3.28 19.78 -1.36
N SER A 63 2.59 18.77 -1.86
CA SER A 63 2.86 17.36 -1.54
C SER A 63 4.18 16.82 -2.10
N PHE A 64 5.02 17.65 -2.72
CA PHE A 64 6.26 17.22 -3.35
C PHE A 64 7.24 16.54 -2.40
N GLN A 65 7.28 16.92 -1.12
CA GLN A 65 8.11 16.21 -0.14
C GLN A 65 7.64 14.77 0.12
N VAL A 66 6.32 14.55 0.12
CA VAL A 66 5.71 13.22 0.18
C VAL A 66 6.02 12.46 -1.10
N ALA A 67 5.89 13.10 -2.26
CA ALA A 67 6.22 12.50 -3.56
C ALA A 67 7.70 12.08 -3.65
N ASP A 68 8.62 12.93 -3.19
CA ASP A 68 10.06 12.61 -3.15
C ASP A 68 10.31 11.41 -2.21
N SER A 69 9.64 11.33 -1.05
CA SER A 69 9.73 10.18 -0.14
C SER A 69 9.21 8.88 -0.78
N LEU A 70 8.11 8.94 -1.51
CA LEU A 70 7.55 7.81 -2.26
C LEU A 70 8.50 7.34 -3.38
N ILE A 71 9.20 8.26 -4.06
CA ILE A 71 10.24 7.90 -5.04
C ILE A 71 11.36 7.11 -4.37
N HIS A 72 11.87 7.59 -3.23
CA HIS A 72 12.94 6.90 -2.49
C HIS A 72 12.50 5.52 -2.00
N GLY A 73 11.24 5.38 -1.57
CA GLY A 73 10.65 4.10 -1.17
C GLY A 73 10.25 3.20 -2.34
N GLY A 74 10.38 3.67 -3.58
CA GLY A 74 9.93 2.92 -4.75
C GLY A 74 8.43 2.65 -4.78
N VAL A 75 7.63 3.52 -4.16
CA VAL A 75 6.16 3.40 -4.12
C VAL A 75 5.57 4.11 -5.34
N PRO A 76 4.76 3.44 -6.18
CA PRO A 76 4.08 4.08 -7.30
C PRO A 76 3.05 5.10 -6.80
N PHE A 77 2.91 6.22 -7.51
CA PHE A 77 1.95 7.25 -7.14
C PHE A 77 1.51 8.08 -8.34
N VAL A 78 0.35 8.70 -8.19
CA VAL A 78 -0.23 9.61 -9.18
C VAL A 78 -0.53 10.95 -8.54
N PHE A 79 -0.47 12.03 -9.33
CA PHE A 79 -1.03 13.31 -8.91
C PHE A 79 -2.49 13.41 -9.36
N LEU A 80 -3.37 13.88 -8.48
CA LEU A 80 -4.74 14.29 -8.81
C LEU A 80 -4.89 15.76 -8.47
N THR A 81 -4.89 16.64 -9.47
CA THR A 81 -4.78 18.07 -9.19
C THR A 81 -5.69 18.93 -10.07
N GLY A 82 -6.07 20.11 -9.57
CA GLY A 82 -6.69 21.15 -10.39
C GLY A 82 -5.68 21.98 -11.19
N TYR A 83 -4.38 21.80 -10.96
CA TYR A 83 -3.31 22.59 -11.57
C TYR A 83 -2.79 21.96 -12.87
N ASP A 84 -2.27 22.80 -13.77
CA ASP A 84 -1.63 22.36 -15.00
C ASP A 84 -0.29 21.64 -14.73
N ARG A 85 0.06 20.65 -15.56
CA ARG A 85 1.33 19.91 -15.50
C ARG A 85 2.57 20.78 -15.36
N ARG A 86 2.54 21.98 -15.95
CA ARG A 86 3.63 22.96 -15.90
C ARG A 86 4.02 23.40 -14.48
N HIS A 87 3.12 23.24 -13.50
CA HIS A 87 3.38 23.53 -12.09
C HIS A 87 4.07 22.37 -11.36
N ILE A 88 4.17 21.20 -11.99
CA ILE A 88 4.79 20.01 -11.40
C ILE A 88 6.25 19.92 -11.87
N PRO A 89 7.24 19.91 -10.95
CA PRO A 89 8.65 19.83 -11.28
C PRO A 89 9.02 18.68 -12.25
N SER A 90 10.01 18.92 -13.11
CA SER A 90 10.48 17.95 -14.12
C SER A 90 11.01 16.64 -13.54
N ARG A 91 11.44 16.63 -12.26
CA ARG A 91 11.81 15.41 -11.54
C ARG A 91 10.64 14.42 -11.38
N PHE A 92 9.41 14.88 -11.53
CA PHE A 92 8.21 14.03 -11.56
C PHE A 92 7.70 13.80 -12.99
N SER A 93 8.49 14.04 -14.04
CA SER A 93 8.08 13.93 -15.45
C SER A 93 7.55 12.53 -15.82
N ALA A 94 8.10 11.48 -15.22
CA ALA A 94 7.68 10.09 -15.43
C ALA A 94 6.39 9.71 -14.68
N ARG A 95 5.83 10.60 -13.83
CA ARG A 95 4.64 10.31 -13.02
C ARG A 95 3.36 10.67 -13.75
N SER A 96 2.34 9.83 -13.55
CA SER A 96 1.00 10.05 -14.09
C SER A 96 0.32 11.22 -13.37
N VAL A 97 -0.32 12.10 -14.13
CA VAL A 97 -1.05 13.28 -13.63
C VAL A 97 -2.48 13.22 -14.14
N PHE A 98 -3.42 13.25 -13.22
CA PHE A 98 -4.85 13.30 -13.47
C PHE A 98 -5.39 14.65 -13.01
N TYR A 99 -6.40 15.15 -13.71
CA TYR A 99 -6.96 16.47 -13.46
C TYR A 99 -8.33 16.39 -12.78
N LYS A 100 -8.54 17.20 -11.75
CA LYS A 100 -9.85 17.33 -11.11
C LYS A 100 -10.84 18.01 -12.09
N PRO A 101 -12.10 17.54 -12.19
CA PRO A 101 -12.65 16.34 -11.55
C PRO A 101 -12.25 15.07 -12.32
N SER A 102 -11.69 14.09 -11.61
CA SER A 102 -11.47 12.73 -12.12
C SER A 102 -12.06 11.71 -11.15
N PRO A 103 -12.79 10.67 -11.61
CA PRO A 103 -13.15 9.54 -10.77
C PRO A 103 -11.88 8.74 -10.40
N ALA A 104 -11.90 7.97 -9.31
CA ALA A 104 -10.76 7.19 -8.85
C ALA A 104 -10.43 6.01 -9.77
N ALA A 105 -11.40 5.41 -10.46
CA ALA A 105 -11.21 4.23 -11.30
C ALA A 105 -9.98 4.28 -12.25
N PRO A 106 -9.75 5.35 -13.04
CA PRO A 106 -8.55 5.47 -13.87
C PRO A 106 -7.24 5.61 -13.07
N LEU A 107 -7.28 6.26 -11.90
CA LEU A 107 -6.13 6.38 -11.01
C LEU A 107 -5.78 5.00 -10.43
N LEU A 108 -6.77 4.26 -9.94
CA LEU A 108 -6.60 2.93 -9.36
C LEU A 108 -6.08 1.95 -10.41
N SER A 109 -6.64 1.96 -11.61
CA SER A 109 -6.17 1.12 -12.72
C SER A 109 -4.69 1.40 -13.08
N ASN A 110 -4.28 2.66 -12.98
CA ASN A 110 -2.89 3.06 -13.19
C ASN A 110 -1.98 2.56 -12.06
N LEU A 111 -2.37 2.79 -10.80
CA LEU A 111 -1.62 2.36 -9.62
C LEU A 111 -1.47 0.85 -9.54
N HIS A 112 -2.53 0.08 -9.79
CA HIS A 112 -2.48 -1.39 -9.84
C HIS A 112 -1.52 -1.90 -10.92
N ARG A 113 -1.52 -1.27 -12.10
CA ARG A 113 -0.59 -1.61 -13.17
C ARG A 113 0.86 -1.28 -12.79
N GLU A 114 1.13 -0.08 -12.27
CA GLU A 114 2.48 0.32 -11.87
C GLU A 114 2.99 -0.55 -10.70
N TYR A 115 2.13 -0.90 -9.74
CA TYR A 115 2.47 -1.78 -8.65
C TYR A 115 2.76 -3.21 -9.12
N GLY A 116 1.91 -3.78 -9.99
CA GLY A 116 2.12 -5.12 -10.56
C GLY A 116 3.43 -5.23 -11.33
N LEU A 117 3.74 -4.26 -12.20
CA LEU A 117 5.02 -4.23 -12.93
C LEU A 117 6.23 -4.19 -12.00
N ARG A 118 6.13 -3.55 -10.83
CA ARG A 118 7.21 -3.53 -9.84
C ARG A 118 7.30 -4.84 -9.07
N ALA A 119 6.17 -5.44 -8.71
CA ALA A 119 6.14 -6.74 -8.07
C ALA A 119 6.80 -7.81 -8.96
N ASP A 120 6.58 -7.75 -10.28
CA ASP A 120 7.18 -8.67 -11.26
C ASP A 120 8.70 -8.45 -11.43
N LEU A 121 9.21 -7.23 -11.20
CA LEU A 121 10.63 -6.87 -11.30
C LEU A 121 11.42 -7.09 -10.01
N GLN A 122 10.75 -7.31 -8.89
CA GLN A 122 11.36 -7.52 -7.59
C GLN A 122 11.25 -9.01 -7.28
N GLU A 123 12.29 -9.79 -7.60
CA GLU A 123 12.31 -11.26 -7.49
C GLU A 123 11.50 -11.71 -6.26
N ASP A 124 10.44 -12.50 -6.50
CA ASP A 124 9.53 -13.00 -5.48
C ASP A 124 10.21 -14.09 -4.65
N THR A 125 11.14 -13.61 -3.83
CA THR A 125 12.03 -14.38 -2.98
C THR A 125 11.39 -14.60 -1.63
N VAL A 126 11.72 -15.74 -1.02
CA VAL A 126 11.29 -16.07 0.35
C VAL A 126 11.76 -14.97 1.33
N GLU A 127 12.98 -14.47 1.13
CA GLU A 127 13.59 -13.43 1.95
C GLU A 127 12.76 -12.14 1.96
N SER A 128 12.38 -11.64 0.77
CA SER A 128 11.58 -10.42 0.65
C SER A 128 10.18 -10.59 1.24
N ALA A 129 9.57 -11.76 1.04
CA ALA A 129 8.27 -12.10 1.60
C ALA A 129 8.29 -12.15 3.13
N VAL A 130 9.33 -12.75 3.73
CA VAL A 130 9.49 -12.83 5.19
C VAL A 130 9.68 -11.43 5.80
N ILE A 131 10.47 -10.55 5.15
CA ILE A 131 10.63 -9.16 5.59
C ILE A 131 9.27 -8.44 5.61
N GLU A 132 8.45 -8.63 4.59
CA GLU A 132 7.10 -8.04 4.53
C GLU A 132 6.19 -8.59 5.63
N MET A 133 6.20 -9.91 5.87
CA MET A 133 5.43 -10.52 6.97
C MET A 133 5.76 -9.90 8.32
N ILE A 134 7.05 -9.67 8.60
CA ILE A 134 7.50 -9.04 9.84
C ILE A 134 6.94 -7.62 9.98
N HIS A 135 6.95 -6.83 8.91
CA HIS A 135 6.38 -5.48 8.93
C HIS A 135 4.87 -5.51 9.17
N ILE A 136 4.13 -6.38 8.46
CA ILE A 136 2.68 -6.53 8.62
C ILE A 136 2.33 -6.97 10.04
N ALA A 137 2.99 -8.01 10.56
CA ALA A 137 2.72 -8.54 11.90
C ALA A 137 2.96 -7.50 12.99
N ARG A 138 3.98 -6.64 12.86
CA ARG A 138 4.24 -5.53 13.79
C ARG A 138 3.15 -4.46 13.77
N GLY A 139 2.46 -4.28 12.64
CA GLY A 139 1.30 -3.38 12.55
C GLY A 139 0.01 -3.98 13.11
N LEU A 140 -0.13 -5.30 13.09
CA LEU A 140 -1.32 -6.01 13.56
C LEU A 140 -1.29 -6.34 15.06
N MET A 141 -0.11 -6.62 15.62
CA MET A 141 0.05 -7.12 16.99
C MET A 141 0.40 -6.00 17.98
N PRO A 142 -0.03 -6.10 19.25
CA PRO A 142 0.19 -5.05 20.24
C PRO A 142 1.66 -4.92 20.69
N ASP A 143 2.45 -5.97 20.49
CA ASP A 143 3.85 -6.02 20.88
C ASP A 143 4.71 -6.85 19.92
N LYS A 144 6.02 -6.60 19.97
CA LYS A 144 7.01 -7.25 19.10
C LYS A 144 7.04 -8.77 19.26
N ALA A 145 6.94 -9.30 20.48
CA ALA A 145 7.02 -10.73 20.71
C ALA A 145 5.79 -11.45 20.15
N SER A 146 4.62 -10.81 20.21
CA SER A 146 3.40 -11.31 19.58
C SER A 146 3.44 -11.25 18.05
N ALA A 147 4.05 -10.21 17.47
CA ALA A 147 4.31 -10.14 16.03
C ALA A 147 5.25 -11.27 15.56
N GLU A 148 6.35 -11.51 16.27
CA GLU A 148 7.30 -12.58 15.95
C GLU A 148 6.65 -13.97 16.01
N ARG A 149 5.85 -14.23 17.06
CA ARG A 149 5.08 -15.48 17.18
C ARG A 149 4.07 -15.70 16.05
N LEU A 150 3.46 -14.63 15.55
CA LEU A 150 2.51 -14.70 14.43
C LEU A 150 3.23 -15.06 13.12
N VAL A 151 4.38 -14.42 12.86
CA VAL A 151 5.22 -14.74 11.69
C VAL A 151 5.74 -16.18 11.76
N GLU A 152 6.28 -16.57 12.92
CA GLU A 152 6.78 -17.93 13.16
C GLU A 152 5.69 -18.97 12.90
N ALA A 153 4.49 -18.75 13.43
CA ALA A 153 3.36 -19.65 13.22
C ALA A 153 2.99 -19.81 11.73
N ALA A 154 2.96 -18.69 11.00
CA ALA A 154 2.66 -18.69 9.57
C ALA A 154 3.74 -19.45 8.77
N LEU A 155 5.01 -19.31 9.12
CA LEU A 155 6.12 -20.02 8.49
C LEU A 155 6.13 -21.52 8.82
N ILE A 156 5.85 -21.90 10.07
CA ILE A 156 5.69 -23.31 10.44
C ILE A 156 4.57 -23.95 9.61
N ARG A 157 3.43 -23.26 9.50
CA ARG A 157 2.32 -23.73 8.66
C ARG A 157 2.72 -23.82 7.19
N ALA A 158 3.44 -22.83 6.67
CA ALA A 158 3.96 -22.84 5.31
C ALA A 158 4.76 -24.12 5.03
N ILE A 159 5.64 -24.52 5.95
CA ILE A 159 6.43 -25.76 5.84
C ILE A 159 5.53 -27.00 5.90
N GLN A 160 4.53 -27.02 6.80
CA GLN A 160 3.60 -28.14 6.95
C GLN A 160 2.69 -28.32 5.73
N GLU A 161 2.24 -27.23 5.11
CA GLU A 161 1.37 -27.25 3.93
C GLU A 161 2.13 -27.55 2.62
N GLN A 162 3.46 -27.36 2.59
CA GLN A 162 4.29 -27.57 1.40
C GLN A 162 4.65 -29.02 1.07
N GLY A 163 4.44 -29.99 1.97
CA GLY A 163 4.84 -31.41 1.86
C GLY A 163 5.58 -31.85 0.57
N GLU A 164 6.90 -32.07 0.64
CA GLU A 164 7.83 -32.49 -0.44
C GLU A 164 7.72 -31.77 -1.82
N GLY A 165 6.94 -30.68 -1.93
CA GLY A 165 6.74 -29.92 -3.17
C GLY A 165 7.68 -28.72 -3.34
N SER A 166 7.64 -28.10 -4.53
CA SER A 166 8.32 -26.84 -4.84
C SER A 166 7.53 -25.65 -4.30
N VAL A 167 8.25 -24.62 -3.81
CA VAL A 167 7.67 -23.34 -3.37
C VAL A 167 6.78 -22.76 -4.49
N PRO A 168 5.58 -22.24 -4.17
CA PRO A 168 4.67 -21.69 -5.17
C PRO A 168 5.27 -20.48 -5.88
N PRO A 169 4.90 -20.24 -7.15
CA PRO A 169 5.46 -19.15 -7.97
C PRO A 169 5.09 -17.74 -7.49
N ASN A 170 4.16 -17.60 -6.54
CA ASN A 170 3.87 -16.35 -5.82
C ASN A 170 4.11 -16.55 -4.31
N VAL A 171 5.38 -16.58 -3.93
CA VAL A 171 5.86 -16.83 -2.56
C VAL A 171 5.30 -15.81 -1.59
N ARG A 172 5.37 -14.53 -1.95
CA ARG A 172 4.89 -13.42 -1.10
C ARG A 172 3.40 -13.47 -0.87
N GLY A 173 2.60 -13.59 -1.93
CA GLY A 173 1.15 -13.68 -1.83
C GLY A 173 0.71 -14.89 -0.98
N TRP A 174 1.39 -16.02 -1.16
CA TRP A 174 1.14 -17.23 -0.39
C TRP A 174 1.46 -17.04 1.11
N LEU A 175 2.65 -16.52 1.44
CA LEU A 175 3.06 -16.31 2.83
C LEU A 175 2.23 -15.23 3.55
N CYS A 176 1.87 -14.14 2.86
CA CYS A 176 0.98 -13.10 3.41
C CYS A 176 -0.43 -13.63 3.70
N HIS A 177 -0.97 -14.49 2.82
CA HIS A 177 -2.25 -15.14 3.06
C HIS A 177 -2.20 -16.07 4.29
N LEU A 178 -1.12 -16.83 4.48
CA LEU A 178 -0.93 -17.67 5.67
C LEU A 178 -0.84 -16.84 6.96
N LEU A 179 -0.16 -15.69 6.91
CA LEU A 179 -0.07 -14.76 8.03
C LEU A 179 -1.45 -14.22 8.45
N ASP A 180 -2.25 -13.75 7.49
CA ASP A 180 -3.61 -13.26 7.74
C ASP A 180 -4.53 -14.37 8.30
N ARG A 181 -4.38 -15.60 7.79
CA ARG A 181 -5.12 -16.75 8.30
C ARG A 181 -4.77 -17.08 9.75
N GLU A 182 -3.48 -17.13 10.09
CA GLU A 182 -3.02 -17.33 11.47
C GLU A 182 -3.53 -16.22 12.40
N TYR A 183 -3.51 -14.97 11.94
CA TYR A 183 -4.01 -13.84 12.72
C TYR A 183 -5.50 -14.00 13.04
N LYS A 184 -6.33 -14.35 12.04
CA LYS A 184 -7.77 -14.57 12.22
C LYS A 184 -8.09 -15.78 13.09
N GLU A 185 -7.33 -16.87 12.96
CA GLU A 185 -7.51 -18.08 13.78
C GLU A 185 -7.15 -17.81 15.25
N ARG A 186 -6.08 -17.07 15.52
CA ARG A 186 -5.63 -16.73 16.89
C ARG A 186 -6.44 -15.61 17.54
N GLY A 187 -6.96 -14.66 16.75
CA GLY A 187 -7.85 -13.60 17.24
C GLY A 187 -9.15 -14.12 17.86
N ARG A 188 -9.59 -15.33 17.50
CA ARG A 188 -10.74 -16.01 18.13
C ARG A 188 -10.47 -16.48 19.57
N ILE A 189 -9.22 -16.64 19.98
CA ILE A 189 -8.86 -17.19 21.30
C ILE A 189 -8.85 -16.10 22.40
N HIS A 190 -8.77 -14.81 22.02
CA HIS A 190 -8.78 -13.68 22.98
C HIS A 190 -10.18 -13.05 23.21
N LEU A 191 -11.23 -13.59 22.58
CA LEU A 191 -12.61 -13.09 22.66
C LEU A 191 -13.61 -14.09 23.28
N GLN A 192 -13.12 -15.11 23.99
CA GLN A 192 -13.93 -16.01 24.81
C GLN A 192 -13.55 -15.95 26.28
#